data_AF-A0A6B3EW82-F1
#
_entry.id   AF-A0A6B3EW82-F1
#
_cell.length_a   1.000
_cell.length_b   1.000
_cell.length_c   1.000
_cell.angle_alpha   90.00
_cell.angle_beta   90.00
_cell.angle_gamma   90.00
#
_symmetry.space_group_name_H-M   'P 1'
#
loop_
_entity.id
_entity.type
_entity.pdbx_description
1 polymer ?
#
loop_
_entity_poly.entity_id
_entity_poly.type
_entity_poly.pdbx_seq_one_letter_code
_entity_poly.pdbx_strand_id
1 'polypeptide(L)' 'GEAPDIDAIEPGDPKTYQLIRSTETLGCFQIESPGQRDLVGRLQPSTFHDLVVDISLFRPGPVAADMVRPFIEA' A
#
# COMPACT_ATOMS: atom_id res chain seq x y z
N GLY A 1 22.50 -10.82 -17.74
CA GLY A 1 21.70 -11.37 -16.63
C GLY A 1 20.45 -11.96 -17.22
N GLU A 2 19.94 -13.03 -16.62
CA GLU A 2 18.63 -13.58 -16.99
C GLU A 2 17.51 -12.66 -16.52
N ALA A 3 16.40 -12.62 -17.26
CA ALA A 3 15.22 -11.88 -16.85
C ALA A 3 14.56 -12.57 -15.64
N PRO A 4 14.09 -11.83 -14.62
CA PRO A 4 13.34 -12.43 -13.52
C PRO A 4 12.05 -13.07 -14.01
N ASP A 5 11.74 -14.26 -13.50
CA ASP A 5 10.41 -14.87 -13.64
C ASP A 5 9.49 -14.30 -12.56
N ILE A 6 8.51 -13.50 -12.98
CA ILE A 6 7.58 -12.81 -12.07
C ILE A 6 6.59 -13.79 -11.43
N ASP A 7 6.19 -14.84 -12.15
CA ASP A 7 5.20 -15.82 -11.67
C ASP A 7 5.78 -16.75 -10.59
N ALA A 8 7.11 -16.80 -10.49
CA ALA A 8 7.84 -17.56 -9.48
C ALA A 8 8.16 -16.76 -8.20
N ILE A 9 7.71 -15.50 -8.10
CA ILE A 9 7.97 -14.67 -6.91
C ILE A 9 7.07 -15.11 -5.75
N GLU A 10 7.70 -15.49 -4.64
CA GLU A 10 6.99 -15.81 -3.40
C GLU A 10 6.28 -14.57 -2.83
N PRO A 11 5.00 -14.69 -2.43
CA PRO A 11 4.30 -13.62 -1.73
C PRO A 11 4.92 -13.35 -0.35
N GLY A 12 4.74 -12.13 0.15
CA GLY A 12 5.07 -11.85 1.56
C GLY A 12 6.50 -11.37 1.81
N ASP A 13 7.25 -10.95 0.77
CA ASP A 13 8.63 -10.46 0.93
C ASP A 13 8.72 -9.31 1.95
N PRO A 14 9.40 -9.49 3.10
CA PRO A 14 9.46 -8.46 4.14
C PRO A 14 10.11 -7.16 3.69
N LYS A 15 11.05 -7.21 2.73
CA LYS A 15 11.73 -6.00 2.24
C LYS A 15 10.79 -5.13 1.41
N THR A 16 9.91 -5.74 0.62
CA THR A 16 8.85 -5.06 -0.12
C THR A 16 7.93 -4.29 0.82
N TYR A 17 7.43 -4.92 1.89
CA TYR A 17 6.57 -4.22 2.86
C TYR A 17 7.34 -3.16 3.67
N GLN A 18 8.65 -3.33 3.90
CA GLN A 18 9.46 -2.27 4.50
C GLN A 18 9.59 -1.04 3.59
N LEU A 19 9.84 -1.24 2.29
CA LEU A 19 9.89 -0.15 1.30
C LEU A 19 8.53 0.58 1.21
N ILE A 20 7.44 -0.17 1.16
CA ILE A 20 6.10 0.41 1.09
C ILE A 20 5.83 1.26 2.34
N ARG A 21 6.11 0.74 3.53
CA ARG A 21 5.90 1.43 4.81
C ARG A 21 6.84 2.61 5.05
N SER A 22 7.99 2.68 4.36
CA SER A 22 8.86 3.87 4.37
C SER A 22 8.26 5.04 3.58
N THR A 23 7.18 4.79 2.82
CA THR A 23 6.53 5.72 1.89
C THR A 23 7.42 6.11 0.69
N GLU A 24 8.55 5.44 0.44
CA GLU A 24 9.43 5.70 -0.70
C GLU A 24 8.95 4.99 -1.98
N THR A 25 7.67 5.19 -2.31
CA THR A 25 6.93 4.43 -3.32
C THR A 25 6.77 5.17 -4.65
N LEU A 26 7.63 6.14 -4.95
CA LEU A 26 7.60 6.85 -6.23
C LEU A 26 7.89 5.87 -7.38
N GLY A 27 6.99 5.77 -8.35
CA GLY A 27 7.07 4.78 -9.44
C GLY A 27 6.48 3.41 -9.10
N CYS A 28 5.93 3.23 -7.89
CA CYS A 28 5.17 2.04 -7.54
C CYS A 28 3.69 2.24 -7.91
N PHE A 29 3.19 1.39 -8.81
CA PHE A 29 1.82 1.46 -9.30
C PHE A 29 0.78 1.53 -8.16
N GLN A 30 -0.19 2.43 -8.31
CA GLN A 30 -1.27 2.75 -7.36
C GLN A 30 -0.86 3.38 -6.02
N ILE A 31 0.39 3.21 -5.55
CA ILE A 31 0.82 3.67 -4.21
C ILE A 31 1.80 4.86 -4.22
N GLU A 32 1.91 5.58 -5.33
CA GLU A 32 2.89 6.66 -5.52
C GLU A 32 2.41 8.09 -5.20
N SER A 33 1.09 8.33 -5.22
CA SER A 33 0.56 9.69 -5.10
C SER A 33 0.76 10.26 -3.68
N PRO A 34 0.89 11.59 -3.49
CA PRO A 34 1.15 12.17 -2.16
C PRO A 34 0.13 11.75 -1.09
N GLY A 35 -1.17 11.76 -1.40
CA GLY A 35 -2.21 11.38 -0.44
C GLY A 35 -2.22 9.87 -0.15
N GLN A 36 -1.90 9.04 -1.14
CA GLN A 36 -1.76 7.60 -0.94
C GLN A 36 -0.53 7.26 -0.09
N ARG A 37 0.57 7.97 -0.29
CA ARG A 37 1.79 7.83 0.54
C ARG A 37 1.54 8.22 1.99
N ASP A 38 0.74 9.27 2.24
CA ASP A 38 0.29 9.62 3.59
C ASP A 38 -0.54 8.49 4.21
N LEU A 39 -1.51 7.95 3.47
CA LEU A 39 -2.35 6.86 3.96
C LEU A 39 -1.55 5.59 4.30
N VAL A 40 -0.68 5.16 3.39
CA VAL A 40 0.23 4.02 3.60
C VAL A 40 1.12 4.25 4.83
N GLY A 41 1.66 5.47 4.99
CA GLY A 41 2.46 5.85 6.13
C GLY A 41 1.70 5.72 7.46
N ARG A 42 0.40 5.99 7.46
CA ARG A 42 -0.46 5.88 8.65
C ARG A 42 -0.94 4.45 8.91
N LEU A 43 -1.29 3.68 7.88
CA LEU A 43 -1.82 2.32 8.00
C LEU A 43 -0.74 1.24 8.16
N GLN A 44 0.50 1.53 7.76
CA GLN A 44 1.65 0.63 7.91
C GLN A 44 1.38 -0.82 7.42
N PRO A 45 0.96 -1.02 6.15
CA PRO A 45 0.55 -2.33 5.64
C PRO A 45 1.68 -3.37 5.72
N SER A 46 1.35 -4.57 6.18
CA SER A 46 2.27 -5.67 6.42
C SER A 46 1.96 -6.92 5.59
N THR A 47 0.79 -6.95 4.96
CA THR A 47 0.32 -8.05 4.10
C THR A 47 -0.26 -7.53 2.80
N PHE A 48 -0.43 -8.43 1.83
CA PHE A 48 -1.09 -8.10 0.57
C PHE A 48 -2.55 -7.67 0.80
N HIS A 49 -3.21 -8.26 1.79
CA HIS A 49 -4.58 -7.89 2.15
C HIS A 49 -4.66 -6.45 2.64
N ASP A 50 -3.70 -6.01 3.46
CA ASP A 50 -3.64 -4.63 3.95
C ASP A 50 -3.53 -3.63 2.78
N LEU A 51 -2.72 -3.97 1.75
CA LEU A 51 -2.60 -3.15 0.53
C LEU A 51 -3.91 -3.05 -0.25
N VAL A 52 -4.64 -4.17 -0.37
CA VAL A 52 -5.95 -4.18 -1.03
C VAL A 52 -6.93 -3.28 -0.28
N VAL A 53 -6.94 -3.31 1.06
CA VAL A 53 -7.77 -2.43 1.90
C VAL A 53 -7.37 -0.97 1.73
N ASP A 54 -6.08 -0.65 1.86
CA ASP A 54 -5.53 0.71 1.76
C ASP A 54 -5.92 1.37 0.40
N ILE A 55 -5.63 0.68 -0.71
CA ILE A 55 -5.97 1.16 -2.06
C ILE A 55 -7.50 1.29 -2.27
N SER A 56 -8.29 0.46 -1.59
CA SER A 56 -9.76 0.54 -1.67
C SER A 56 -10.31 1.73 -0.88
N LEU A 57 -9.67 2.10 0.24
CA LEU A 57 -10.04 3.26 1.07
C LEU A 57 -9.68 4.58 0.38
N PHE A 58 -8.61 4.63 -0.41
CA PHE A 58 -8.22 5.84 -1.12
C PHE A 58 -8.98 6.04 -2.44
N ARG A 59 -10.31 6.12 -2.34
CA ARG A 59 -11.23 6.37 -3.46
C ARG A 59 -12.24 7.46 -3.08
N PRO A 60 -12.82 8.20 -4.05
CA PRO A 60 -13.68 9.34 -3.75
C PRO A 60 -14.85 9.03 -2.81
N GLY A 61 -15.50 7.87 -2.98
CA GLY A 61 -16.61 7.46 -2.11
C GLY A 61 -16.19 7.23 -0.66
N PRO A 62 -15.28 6.28 -0.37
CA PRO A 62 -14.80 6.02 0.98
C PRO A 62 -14.16 7.24 1.67
N VAL A 63 -13.40 8.06 0.94
CA VAL A 63 -12.81 9.30 1.49
C VAL A 63 -13.90 10.32 1.85
N ALA A 64 -14.89 10.54 0.97
CA ALA A 64 -15.99 11.47 1.25
C ALA A 64 -16.90 11.02 2.41
N ALA A 65 -16.93 9.71 2.67
CA ALA A 65 -17.69 9.10 3.76
C ALA A 65 -16.90 8.97 5.08
N ASP A 66 -15.68 9.52 5.17
CA ASP A 66 -14.77 9.43 6.33
C ASP A 66 -14.49 7.97 6.76
N MET A 67 -14.58 7.01 5.83
CA MET A 67 -14.39 5.58 6.13
C MET A 67 -12.94 5.21 6.45
N VAL A 68 -12.00 6.13 6.19
CA VAL A 68 -10.57 5.93 6.43
C VAL A 68 -10.24 6.03 7.92
N ARG A 69 -10.95 6.88 8.66
CA ARG A 69 -10.64 7.23 10.04
C ARG A 69 -10.61 6.02 11.01
N PRO A 70 -11.58 5.09 11.01
CA PRO A 70 -11.57 3.94 11.90
C PRO A 70 -10.36 3.01 11.70
N PHE A 71 -9.77 2.98 10.50
CA PHE A 71 -8.62 2.12 10.20
C PHE A 71 -7.29 2.70 10.70
N ILE A 72 -7.24 4.03 10.89
CA ILE A 72 -6.03 4.71 11.38
C ILE A 72 -6.06 4.88 12.91
N GLU A 73 -7.26 4.90 13.51
CA GLU A 73 -7.44 5.03 14.95
C GLU A 73 -7.51 3.67 15.70
N ALA A 74 -7.42 2.55 14.97
CA ALA A 74 -7.39 1.19 15.52
C ALA A 74 -6.00 0.78 16.03
#